data_AF-A0A660W0M5-F1
#
_entry.id   AF-A0A660W0M5-F1
#
_cell.length_a   1.000
_cell.length_b   1.000
_cell.length_c   1.000
_cell.angle_alpha   90.00
_cell.angle_beta   90.00
_cell.angle_gamma   90.00
#
_symmetry.space_group_name_H-M   'P 1'
#
loop_
_entity.id
_entity.type
_entity.pdbx_description
1 polymer ?
#
loop_
_entity_poly.entity_id
_entity_poly.type
_entity_poly.pdbx_seq_one_letter_code
_entity_poly.pdbx_strand_id
1 'polypeptide(L)'
;MSDDLRKKLKISQKRFKEINDFLLDPKNEQVKELLKLVRKYGGPAAINRKAAKARKLENLIGRLEKEKSPYLRDVMWLMEQRDSGAFISIKDYRKKVLGRGAARKRFNMKNAVTLEISALQFFPYLIAEARQAIKERELMPGRFIRVRNMKEQIADKGDTLAVAASMQIIGASYVETLDTKGTDGSNCHLGGPETITGYFGGVGQPNDHAIRWAEEYLHYYTTYGIRQVLNVNAGTIMVAYLLHRLGIDNEFKISVYMGNDNPYAVMWTLLGAKMFARNDGTTSLIGLNLSNSVNNDTIIKASKIRKALGLEKMVRFEHHI
;
A
#
# COMPACT_ATOMS: atom_id res chain seq x y z
N MET A 1 -3.05 15.38 -40.67
CA MET A 1 -4.08 15.72 -39.66
C MET A 1 -3.79 15.11 -38.27
N SER A 2 -3.41 13.83 -38.13
CA SER A 2 -3.18 13.23 -36.79
C SER A 2 -2.04 13.89 -35.99
N ASP A 3 -0.96 14.31 -36.65
CA ASP A 3 0.18 14.95 -35.97
C ASP A 3 -0.12 16.37 -35.48
N ASP A 4 -1.10 17.05 -36.10
CA ASP A 4 -1.60 18.33 -35.62
C ASP A 4 -2.42 18.16 -34.33
N LEU A 5 -3.28 17.12 -34.28
CA LEU A 5 -4.04 16.80 -33.08
C LEU A 5 -3.14 16.35 -31.91
N ARG A 6 -2.08 15.59 -32.17
CA ARG A 6 -1.12 15.18 -31.13
C ARG A 6 -0.42 16.37 -30.48
N LYS A 7 -0.04 17.39 -31.27
CA LYS A 7 0.58 18.61 -30.74
C LYS A 7 -0.33 19.36 -29.76
N LYS A 8 -1.65 19.30 -29.95
CA LYS A 8 -2.64 19.92 -29.05
C LYS A 8 -2.69 19.28 -27.65
N LEU A 9 -2.18 18.06 -27.48
CA LEU A 9 -2.11 17.38 -26.17
C LEU A 9 -0.91 17.84 -25.30
N LYS A 10 0.02 18.64 -25.85
CA LYS A 10 1.19 19.10 -25.10
C LYS A 10 0.77 20.02 -23.95
N ILE A 11 1.05 19.60 -22.72
CA ILE A 11 0.94 20.46 -21.54
C ILE A 11 2.10 21.45 -21.55
N SER A 12 1.80 22.75 -21.51
CA SER A 12 2.82 23.79 -21.56
C SER A 12 3.51 23.98 -20.22
N GLN A 13 4.74 24.49 -20.24
CA GLN A 13 5.47 24.85 -19.01
C GLN A 13 4.72 25.89 -18.18
N LYS A 14 3.96 26.78 -18.84
CA LYS A 14 3.07 27.74 -18.16
C LYS A 14 2.05 27.05 -17.27
N ARG A 15 1.43 25.95 -17.73
CA ARG A 15 0.46 25.18 -16.93
C ARG A 15 1.09 24.53 -15.70
N PHE A 16 2.31 24.00 -15.83
CA PHE A 16 3.05 23.49 -14.67
C PHE A 16 3.45 24.59 -13.70
N LYS A 17 3.84 25.77 -14.21
CA LYS A 17 4.10 26.94 -13.36
C LYS A 17 2.86 27.34 -12.57
N GLU A 18 1.69 27.42 -13.22
CA GLU A 18 0.42 27.76 -12.55
C GLU A 18 0.06 26.75 -11.43
N ILE A 19 0.29 25.46 -11.64
CA ILE A 19 0.10 24.42 -10.60
C ILE A 19 1.08 24.63 -9.44
N ASN A 20 2.35 24.89 -9.73
CA ASN A 20 3.35 25.16 -8.69
C ASN A 20 3.02 26.43 -7.90
N ASP A 21 2.65 27.51 -8.59
CA ASP A 21 2.26 28.77 -7.98
C ASP A 21 1.06 28.54 -7.02
N PHE A 22 0.07 27.74 -7.43
CA PHE A 22 -1.07 27.37 -6.58
C PHE A 22 -0.66 26.57 -5.33
N LEU A 23 0.23 25.58 -5.48
CA LEU A 23 0.69 24.76 -4.34
C LEU A 23 1.58 25.54 -3.37
N LEU A 24 2.31 26.55 -3.88
CA LEU A 24 3.22 27.38 -3.09
C LEU A 24 2.55 28.65 -2.53
N ASP A 25 1.32 28.95 -2.93
CA ASP A 25 0.59 30.13 -2.44
C ASP A 25 0.36 30.01 -0.91
N PRO A 26 0.86 30.97 -0.09
CA PRO A 26 0.63 30.99 1.35
C PRO A 26 -0.85 31.19 1.75
N LYS A 27 -1.75 31.45 0.80
CA LYS A 27 -3.21 31.50 0.97
C LYS A 27 -3.90 30.19 0.67
N ASN A 28 -3.22 29.19 0.08
CA ASN A 28 -3.80 27.88 -0.19
C ASN A 28 -4.15 27.15 1.11
N GLU A 29 -5.45 27.07 1.43
CA GLU A 29 -5.93 26.50 2.69
C GLU A 29 -5.62 25.01 2.81
N GLN A 30 -5.81 24.24 1.74
CA GLN A 30 -5.60 22.80 1.73
C GLN A 30 -4.13 22.44 2.01
N VAL A 31 -3.20 23.18 1.39
CA VAL A 31 -1.75 22.98 1.64
C VAL A 31 -1.38 23.44 3.05
N LYS A 32 -1.93 24.55 3.53
CA LYS A 32 -1.66 25.05 4.89
C LYS A 32 -2.07 24.06 5.97
N GLU A 33 -3.23 23.44 5.84
CA GLU A 33 -3.72 22.41 6.77
C GLU A 33 -2.78 21.21 6.81
N LEU A 34 -2.39 20.70 5.63
CA LEU A 34 -1.44 19.61 5.53
C LEU A 34 -0.09 19.96 6.17
N LEU A 35 0.45 21.15 5.88
CA LEU A 35 1.71 21.61 6.48
C LEU A 35 1.62 21.81 7.99
N LYS A 36 0.47 22.28 8.50
CA LYS A 36 0.22 22.38 9.95
C LYS A 36 0.25 21.01 10.61
N LEU A 37 -0.36 20.01 9.99
CA LEU A 37 -0.31 18.62 10.46
C LEU A 37 1.11 18.06 10.44
N VAL A 38 1.86 18.25 9.35
CA VAL A 38 3.26 17.80 9.25
C VAL A 38 4.13 18.45 10.33
N ARG A 39 3.93 19.75 10.61
CA ARG A 39 4.62 20.45 11.72
C ARG A 39 4.22 19.90 13.09
N LYS A 40 2.95 19.57 13.32
CA LYS A 40 2.48 18.92 14.57
C LYS A 40 3.26 17.64 14.89
N TYR A 41 3.66 16.87 13.87
CA TYR A 41 4.45 15.65 14.04
C TYR A 41 5.97 15.88 14.12
N GLY A 42 6.44 17.12 13.93
CA GLY A 42 7.85 17.53 14.01
C GLY A 42 8.56 17.65 12.66
N GLY A 43 7.82 17.64 11.55
CA GLY A 43 8.37 17.73 10.20
C GLY A 43 8.85 16.39 9.61
N PRO A 44 9.16 16.34 8.29
CA PRO A 44 9.42 15.10 7.56
C PRO A 44 10.55 14.24 8.17
N ALA A 45 11.69 14.84 8.51
CA ALA A 45 12.83 14.12 9.07
C ALA A 45 12.52 13.49 10.44
N ALA A 46 11.75 14.19 11.30
CA ALA A 46 11.35 13.65 12.60
C ALA A 46 10.33 12.52 12.45
N ILE A 47 9.39 12.67 11.51
CA ILE A 47 8.39 11.65 11.16
C ILE A 47 9.09 10.36 10.72
N ASN A 48 9.97 10.43 9.72
CA ASN A 48 10.66 9.24 9.21
C ASN A 48 11.57 8.60 10.26
N ARG A 49 12.25 9.40 11.09
CA ARG A 49 13.08 8.88 12.19
C ARG A 49 12.24 8.12 13.23
N LYS A 50 11.07 8.66 13.62
CA LYS A 50 10.14 7.99 14.54
C LYS A 50 9.65 6.67 13.94
N ALA A 51 9.22 6.70 12.68
CA ALA A 51 8.75 5.51 11.97
C ALA A 51 9.83 4.43 11.86
N ALA A 52 11.05 4.79 11.45
CA ALA A 52 12.18 3.87 11.36
C ALA A 52 12.53 3.25 12.72
N LYS A 53 12.47 4.04 13.80
CA LYS A 53 12.67 3.53 15.16
C LYS A 53 11.55 2.57 15.55
N ALA A 54 10.29 2.94 15.36
CA ALA A 54 9.13 2.09 15.67
C ALA A 54 9.15 0.77 14.90
N ARG A 55 9.68 0.79 13.67
CA ARG A 55 9.74 -0.38 12.79
C ARG A 55 10.86 -1.37 13.14
N LYS A 56 11.84 -1.05 13.97
CA LYS A 56 12.91 -2.00 14.32
C LYS A 56 12.32 -3.28 14.92
N LEU A 57 12.75 -4.45 14.44
CA LEU A 57 12.20 -5.74 14.86
C LEU A 57 12.29 -5.92 16.39
N GLU A 58 13.41 -5.52 16.99
CA GLU A 58 13.64 -5.60 18.43
C GLU A 58 12.65 -4.72 19.21
N ASN A 59 12.30 -3.55 18.67
CA ASN A 59 11.33 -2.66 19.30
C ASN A 59 9.90 -3.22 19.19
N LEU A 60 9.55 -3.87 18.07
CA LEU A 60 8.24 -4.51 17.91
C LEU A 60 8.10 -5.69 18.88
N ILE A 61 9.11 -6.56 18.96
CA ILE A 61 9.14 -7.71 19.89
C ILE A 61 9.13 -7.23 21.35
N GLY A 62 9.99 -6.26 21.71
CA GLY A 62 10.01 -5.73 23.08
C GLY A 62 8.70 -5.06 23.50
N ARG A 63 7.95 -4.48 22.55
CA ARG A 63 6.58 -4.00 22.83
C ARG A 63 5.60 -5.14 23.06
N LEU A 64 5.64 -6.20 22.25
CA LEU A 64 4.81 -7.40 22.45
C LEU A 64 5.07 -8.03 23.83
N GLU A 65 6.33 -8.10 24.25
CA GLU A 65 6.73 -8.56 25.59
C GLU A 65 6.14 -7.68 26.70
N LYS A 66 6.35 -6.36 26.61
CA LYS A 66 5.85 -5.40 27.60
C LYS A 66 4.33 -5.41 27.70
N GLU A 67 3.64 -5.53 26.57
CA GLU A 67 2.18 -5.60 26.47
C GLU A 67 1.63 -6.99 26.87
N LYS A 68 2.51 -7.96 27.19
CA LYS A 68 2.16 -9.37 27.47
C LYS A 68 1.26 -9.96 26.39
N SER A 69 1.59 -9.65 25.13
CA SER A 69 0.79 -10.08 23.99
C SER A 69 0.75 -11.61 23.92
N PRO A 70 -0.44 -12.22 23.71
CA PRO A 70 -0.55 -13.67 23.52
C PRO A 70 0.18 -14.15 22.26
N TYR A 71 0.46 -13.24 21.32
CA TYR A 71 1.04 -13.55 20.02
C TYR A 71 2.56 -13.64 20.02
N LEU A 72 3.22 -13.20 21.10
CA LEU A 72 4.69 -13.20 21.18
C LEU A 72 5.28 -14.59 20.92
N ARG A 73 4.70 -15.64 21.51
CA ARG A 73 5.19 -17.01 21.35
C ARG A 73 5.19 -17.45 19.88
N ASP A 74 4.13 -17.12 19.15
CA ASP A 74 4.00 -17.48 17.74
C ASP A 74 4.91 -16.65 16.83
N VAL A 75 5.16 -15.37 17.16
CA VAL A 75 6.18 -14.54 16.48
C VAL A 75 7.56 -15.17 16.63
N MET A 76 7.92 -15.58 17.84
CA MET A 76 9.21 -16.23 18.12
C MET A 76 9.32 -17.59 17.43
N TRP A 77 8.25 -18.39 17.42
CA TRP A 77 8.18 -19.65 16.68
C TRP A 77 8.41 -19.43 15.18
N LEU A 78 7.78 -18.41 14.58
CA LEU A 78 7.95 -18.12 13.15
C LEU A 78 9.40 -17.74 12.81
N MET A 79 10.06 -16.99 13.72
CA MET A 79 11.47 -16.65 13.58
C MET A 79 12.37 -17.89 13.59
N GLU A 80 12.12 -18.82 14.51
CA GLU A 80 12.81 -20.11 14.58
C GLU A 80 12.59 -20.97 13.31
N GLN A 81 11.37 -21.01 12.77
CA GLN A 81 11.08 -21.75 11.54
C GLN A 81 11.82 -21.17 10.33
N ARG A 82 11.95 -19.84 10.25
CA ARG A 82 12.77 -19.20 9.23
C ARG A 82 14.24 -19.57 9.40
N ASP A 83 14.77 -19.45 10.61
CA ASP A 83 16.20 -19.64 10.89
C ASP A 83 16.66 -21.08 10.71
N SER A 84 15.77 -22.05 10.97
CA SER A 84 15.99 -23.48 10.69
C SER A 84 15.81 -23.86 9.21
N GLY A 85 15.38 -22.94 8.35
CA GLY A 85 15.13 -23.21 6.93
C GLY A 85 13.94 -24.14 6.69
N ALA A 86 12.91 -24.10 7.55
CA ALA A 86 11.76 -25.00 7.48
C ALA A 86 10.88 -24.78 6.24
N PHE A 87 10.87 -23.56 5.68
CA PHE A 87 10.11 -23.22 4.48
C PHE A 87 10.78 -23.79 3.22
N ILE A 88 9.97 -24.30 2.29
CA ILE A 88 10.49 -24.83 1.03
C ILE A 88 11.12 -23.73 0.17
N SER A 89 12.27 -24.02 -0.45
CA SER A 89 12.88 -23.11 -1.42
C SER A 89 12.09 -23.09 -2.74
N ILE A 90 12.16 -21.99 -3.51
CA ILE A 90 11.57 -21.92 -4.86
C ILE A 90 12.09 -23.06 -5.76
N LYS A 91 13.37 -23.44 -5.62
CA LYS A 91 13.99 -24.53 -6.38
C LYS A 91 13.33 -25.86 -6.04
N ASP A 92 13.16 -26.17 -4.76
CA ASP A 92 12.59 -27.42 -4.31
C ASP A 92 11.09 -27.48 -4.57
N TYR A 93 10.38 -26.35 -4.48
CA TYR A 93 8.97 -26.27 -4.84
C TYR A 93 8.77 -26.57 -6.34
N ARG A 94 9.59 -25.98 -7.21
CA ARG A 94 9.58 -26.29 -8.65
C ARG A 94 9.86 -27.78 -8.91
N LYS A 95 10.80 -28.38 -8.18
CA LYS A 95 11.10 -29.82 -8.27
C LYS A 95 9.93 -30.67 -7.78
N LYS A 96 9.25 -30.27 -6.70
CA LYS A 96 8.05 -30.95 -6.17
C LYS A 96 6.92 -30.94 -7.21
N VAL A 97 6.65 -29.80 -7.84
CA VAL A 97 5.52 -29.65 -8.79
C VAL A 97 5.82 -30.24 -10.17
N LEU A 98 7.03 -30.03 -10.71
CA LEU A 98 7.38 -30.41 -12.09
C LEU A 98 8.26 -31.65 -12.20
N GLY A 99 8.66 -32.26 -11.08
CA GLY A 99 9.57 -33.41 -11.05
C GLY A 99 10.90 -33.13 -11.77
N ARG A 100 11.37 -34.11 -12.55
CA ARG A 100 12.60 -34.00 -13.36
C ARG A 100 12.54 -32.88 -14.41
N GLY A 101 11.33 -32.46 -14.81
CA GLY A 101 11.11 -31.37 -15.77
C GLY A 101 11.54 -29.99 -15.25
N ALA A 102 11.66 -29.82 -13.93
CA ALA A 102 12.02 -28.53 -13.31
C ALA A 102 13.37 -27.99 -13.79
N ALA A 103 14.39 -28.86 -13.94
CA ALA A 103 15.74 -28.46 -14.34
C ALA A 103 15.85 -28.09 -15.83
N ARG A 104 14.92 -28.57 -16.66
CA ARG A 104 14.92 -28.33 -18.11
C ARG A 104 14.09 -27.09 -18.50
N LYS A 105 13.28 -26.57 -17.57
CA LYS A 105 12.39 -25.44 -17.82
C LYS A 105 13.09 -24.12 -17.52
N ARG A 106 13.10 -23.22 -18.50
CA ARG A 106 13.47 -21.82 -18.28
C ARG A 106 12.25 -21.05 -17.76
N PHE A 107 12.36 -20.48 -16.57
CA PHE A 107 11.30 -19.67 -15.97
C PHE A 107 11.43 -18.20 -16.42
N ASN A 108 10.28 -17.57 -16.71
CA ASN A 108 10.24 -16.15 -17.03
C ASN A 108 10.43 -15.33 -15.75
N MET A 109 11.66 -14.90 -15.49
CA MET A 109 11.99 -14.05 -14.34
C MET A 109 11.70 -12.56 -14.60
N LYS A 110 11.50 -12.17 -15.87
CA LYS A 110 11.20 -10.77 -16.24
C LYS A 110 9.79 -10.36 -15.82
N ASN A 111 8.83 -11.27 -15.95
CA ASN A 111 7.43 -11.06 -15.57
C ASN A 111 7.06 -11.94 -14.37
N ALA A 112 7.97 -12.11 -13.41
CA ALA A 112 7.70 -12.88 -12.22
C ALA A 112 6.50 -12.28 -11.46
N VAL A 113 5.60 -13.15 -11.00
CA VAL A 113 4.45 -12.76 -10.16
C VAL A 113 4.79 -12.97 -8.69
N THR A 114 4.19 -12.15 -7.83
CA THR A 114 4.25 -12.31 -6.38
C THR A 114 2.95 -12.92 -5.90
N LEU A 115 3.03 -14.02 -5.15
CA LEU A 115 1.86 -14.58 -4.48
C LEU A 115 1.43 -13.64 -3.34
N GLU A 116 0.17 -13.22 -3.36
CA GLU A 116 -0.44 -12.29 -2.41
C GLU A 116 -1.61 -12.96 -1.69
N ILE A 117 -1.70 -12.78 -0.36
CA ILE A 117 -2.96 -12.96 0.37
C ILE A 117 -3.69 -11.62 0.40
N SER A 118 -4.83 -11.55 -0.27
CA SER A 118 -5.59 -10.30 -0.40
C SER A 118 -6.44 -9.95 0.84
N ALA A 119 -6.51 -10.82 1.85
CA ALA A 119 -7.28 -10.58 3.07
C ALA A 119 -6.70 -11.34 4.28
N LEU A 120 -5.73 -10.72 4.96
CA LEU A 120 -5.25 -11.16 6.27
C LEU A 120 -5.92 -10.34 7.38
N GLN A 121 -6.88 -10.93 8.08
CA GLN A 121 -7.66 -10.25 9.12
C GLN A 121 -6.97 -10.27 10.48
N PHE A 122 -6.52 -11.45 10.92
CA PHE A 122 -5.99 -11.69 12.27
C PHE A 122 -4.61 -12.34 12.20
N PHE A 123 -3.73 -11.99 13.13
CA PHE A 123 -2.39 -12.56 13.24
C PHE A 123 -2.37 -14.10 13.28
N PRO A 124 -3.25 -14.81 14.02
CA PRO A 124 -3.27 -16.27 14.01
C PRO A 124 -3.44 -16.89 12.62
N TYR A 125 -4.09 -16.20 11.67
CA TYR A 125 -4.27 -16.72 10.31
C TYR A 125 -2.94 -16.73 9.54
N LEU A 126 -2.05 -15.77 9.79
CA LEU A 126 -0.69 -15.79 9.24
C LEU A 126 0.09 -17.01 9.74
N ILE A 127 -0.08 -17.37 11.01
CA ILE A 127 0.60 -18.51 11.61
C ILE A 127 0.01 -19.83 11.12
N ALA A 128 -1.31 -19.90 10.94
CA ALA A 128 -1.95 -21.05 10.30
C ALA A 128 -1.42 -21.26 8.88
N GLU A 129 -1.33 -20.20 8.07
CA GLU A 129 -0.74 -20.26 6.73
C GLU A 129 0.73 -20.69 6.77
N ALA A 130 1.54 -20.15 7.68
CA ALA A 130 2.94 -20.53 7.82
C ALA A 130 3.09 -22.03 8.17
N ARG A 131 2.27 -22.53 9.11
CA ARG A 131 2.25 -23.96 9.48
C ARG A 131 1.84 -24.84 8.30
N GLN A 132 0.83 -24.43 7.55
CA GLN A 132 0.41 -25.13 6.33
C GLN A 132 1.52 -25.14 5.29
N ALA A 133 2.11 -23.99 4.98
CA ALA A 133 3.17 -23.88 3.98
C ALA A 133 4.38 -24.78 4.30
N ILE A 134 4.73 -24.90 5.59
CA ILE A 134 5.78 -25.84 6.03
C ILE A 134 5.32 -27.28 5.86
N LYS A 135 4.15 -27.65 6.42
CA LYS A 135 3.63 -29.02 6.43
C LYS A 135 3.42 -29.56 5.01
N GLU A 136 2.73 -28.78 4.19
CA GLU A 136 2.37 -29.14 2.83
C GLU A 136 3.48 -28.80 1.84
N ARG A 137 4.59 -28.18 2.28
CA ARG A 137 5.70 -27.75 1.42
C ARG A 137 5.20 -26.85 0.28
N GLU A 138 4.45 -25.81 0.63
CA GLU A 138 3.94 -24.77 -0.26
C GLU A 138 4.80 -23.50 -0.14
N LEU A 139 4.70 -22.62 -1.14
CA LEU A 139 5.39 -21.34 -1.09
C LEU A 139 4.63 -20.38 -0.17
N MET A 140 5.32 -19.85 0.85
CA MET A 140 4.77 -18.78 1.66
C MET A 140 4.54 -17.52 0.79
N PRO A 141 3.36 -16.88 0.86
CA PRO A 141 3.09 -15.63 0.15
C PRO A 141 4.08 -14.51 0.54
N GLY A 142 4.46 -13.67 -0.43
CA GLY A 142 5.40 -12.56 -0.22
C GLY A 142 4.73 -11.19 -0.02
N ARG A 143 3.39 -11.18 -0.10
CA ARG A 143 2.57 -9.98 -0.08
C ARG A 143 1.27 -10.23 0.68
N PHE A 144 0.87 -9.29 1.53
CA PHE A 144 -0.35 -9.42 2.35
C PHE A 144 -1.12 -8.12 2.40
N ILE A 145 -2.44 -8.20 2.26
CA ILE A 145 -3.34 -7.07 2.43
C ILE A 145 -4.17 -7.30 3.67
N ARG A 146 -4.15 -6.36 4.59
CA ARG A 146 -4.91 -6.41 5.83
C ARG A 146 -6.12 -5.52 5.72
N VAL A 147 -7.29 -6.14 5.63
CA VAL A 147 -8.54 -5.45 5.32
C VAL A 147 -9.35 -5.08 6.56
N ARG A 148 -9.02 -5.64 7.72
CA ARG A 148 -9.47 -5.20 9.05
C ARG A 148 -8.87 -3.84 9.34
N ASN A 149 -9.66 -2.91 9.87
CA ASN A 149 -9.16 -1.57 10.15
C ASN A 149 -8.18 -1.57 11.33
N MET A 150 -7.17 -0.69 11.29
CA MET A 150 -6.14 -0.67 12.32
C MET A 150 -6.67 -0.35 13.72
N LYS A 151 -7.73 0.46 13.89
CA LYS A 151 -8.34 0.71 15.21
C LYS A 151 -8.82 -0.57 15.89
N GLU A 152 -9.38 -1.50 15.14
CA GLU A 152 -9.78 -2.82 15.67
C GLU A 152 -8.54 -3.68 15.95
N GLN A 153 -7.56 -3.67 15.04
CA GLN A 153 -6.34 -4.47 15.21
C GLN A 153 -5.53 -4.07 16.46
N ILE A 154 -5.41 -2.77 16.76
CA ILE A 154 -4.64 -2.33 17.94
C ILE A 154 -5.33 -2.68 19.26
N ALA A 155 -6.66 -2.88 19.25
CA ALA A 155 -7.40 -3.36 20.41
C ALA A 155 -7.21 -4.86 20.65
N ASP A 156 -6.73 -5.59 19.64
CA ASP A 156 -6.47 -7.03 19.66
C ASP A 156 -5.07 -7.33 20.21
N LYS A 157 -4.78 -6.84 21.41
CA LYS A 157 -3.64 -7.21 22.28
C LYS A 157 -2.31 -7.51 21.54
N GLY A 158 -1.89 -6.61 20.66
CA GLY A 158 -0.60 -6.70 19.95
C GLY A 158 -0.66 -7.28 18.54
N ASP A 159 -1.83 -7.56 17.98
CA ASP A 159 -2.02 -8.09 16.63
C ASP A 159 -1.27 -7.28 15.55
N THR A 160 -1.43 -5.94 15.52
CA THR A 160 -0.70 -5.09 14.57
C THR A 160 0.83 -5.23 14.71
N LEU A 161 1.34 -5.31 15.94
CA LEU A 161 2.77 -5.48 16.22
C LEU A 161 3.27 -6.87 15.79
N ALA A 162 2.50 -7.91 16.07
CA ALA A 162 2.83 -9.30 15.76
C ALA A 162 2.90 -9.53 14.25
N VAL A 163 1.91 -9.00 13.50
CA VAL A 163 1.95 -9.02 12.03
C VAL A 163 3.12 -8.20 11.52
N ALA A 164 3.29 -6.98 12.01
CA ALA A 164 4.39 -6.11 11.61
C ALA A 164 5.75 -6.82 11.78
N ALA A 165 6.02 -7.44 12.93
CA ALA A 165 7.25 -8.19 13.20
C ALA A 165 7.39 -9.40 12.26
N SER A 166 6.33 -10.19 12.13
CA SER A 166 6.31 -11.41 11.32
C SER A 166 6.56 -11.15 9.83
N MET A 167 6.06 -10.04 9.29
CA MET A 167 6.34 -9.63 7.92
C MET A 167 7.83 -9.34 7.69
N GLN A 168 8.54 -8.78 8.68
CA GLN A 168 10.00 -8.62 8.57
C GLN A 168 10.71 -9.96 8.65
N ILE A 169 10.25 -10.84 9.55
CA ILE A 169 10.83 -12.17 9.74
C ILE A 169 10.82 -12.92 8.41
N ILE A 170 9.66 -13.02 7.75
CA ILE A 170 9.52 -13.77 6.50
C ILE A 170 9.90 -12.98 5.24
N GLY A 171 10.33 -11.72 5.38
CA GLY A 171 10.70 -10.85 4.25
C GLY A 171 9.53 -10.47 3.34
N ALA A 172 8.31 -10.44 3.89
CA ALA A 172 7.11 -10.08 3.15
C ALA A 172 6.75 -8.60 3.28
N SER A 173 6.10 -8.10 2.24
CA SER A 173 5.50 -6.77 2.23
C SER A 173 4.03 -6.85 2.60
N TYR A 174 3.49 -5.83 3.25
CA TYR A 174 2.07 -5.81 3.64
C TYR A 174 1.49 -4.41 3.55
N VAL A 175 0.16 -4.34 3.45
CA VAL A 175 -0.62 -3.10 3.43
C VAL A 175 -1.66 -3.16 4.53
N GLU A 176 -1.79 -2.08 5.29
CA GLU A 176 -2.81 -1.93 6.33
C GLU A 176 -4.03 -1.13 5.86
N THR A 177 -5.14 -1.26 6.56
CA THR A 177 -6.35 -0.47 6.30
C THR A 177 -6.57 0.55 7.40
N LEU A 178 -6.70 1.82 7.01
CA LEU A 178 -7.09 2.92 7.88
C LEU A 178 -8.62 2.91 8.12
N ASP A 179 -9.03 3.44 9.25
CA ASP A 179 -10.44 3.59 9.63
C ASP A 179 -11.13 4.73 8.88
N THR A 180 -10.39 5.80 8.57
CA THR A 180 -10.84 6.97 7.80
C THR A 180 -11.09 6.67 6.32
N LYS A 181 -11.70 5.53 5.97
CA LYS A 181 -12.03 5.11 4.60
C LYS A 181 -13.43 5.53 4.14
N GLY A 182 -14.15 6.29 4.96
CA GLY A 182 -15.46 6.86 4.68
C GLY A 182 -16.65 5.96 5.02
N THR A 183 -16.42 4.74 5.53
CA THR A 183 -17.46 3.80 5.98
C THR A 183 -17.79 3.92 7.47
N ASP A 184 -17.31 4.98 8.12
CA ASP A 184 -17.46 5.28 9.54
C ASP A 184 -18.71 6.11 9.86
N GLY A 185 -19.67 6.17 8.92
CA GLY A 185 -20.89 6.97 9.04
C GLY A 185 -20.67 8.47 8.81
N SER A 186 -19.50 8.86 8.30
CA SER A 186 -19.14 10.25 8.04
C SER A 186 -19.81 10.87 6.81
N ASN A 187 -20.48 10.06 5.97
CA ASN A 187 -21.16 10.59 4.79
C ASN A 187 -22.32 11.51 5.21
N CYS A 188 -22.23 12.79 4.87
CA CYS A 188 -23.19 13.82 5.28
C CYS A 188 -24.59 13.67 4.66
N HIS A 189 -24.75 12.79 3.67
CA HIS A 189 -26.01 12.58 2.97
C HIS A 189 -26.60 11.18 3.18
N LEU A 190 -25.89 10.27 3.85
CA LEU A 190 -26.35 8.90 4.06
C LEU A 190 -26.62 8.66 5.54
N GLY A 191 -27.85 8.26 5.87
CA GLY A 191 -28.29 7.96 7.23
C GLY A 191 -27.72 6.68 7.84
N GLY A 192 -26.50 6.28 7.46
CA GLY A 192 -25.83 5.07 7.91
C GLY A 192 -25.62 4.00 6.83
N PRO A 193 -25.03 2.84 7.21
CA PRO A 193 -24.56 1.80 6.29
C PRO A 193 -25.65 1.14 5.43
N GLU A 194 -26.93 1.34 5.77
CA GLU A 194 -28.08 0.85 5.00
C GLU A 194 -28.12 1.41 3.57
N THR A 195 -27.48 2.56 3.32
CA THR A 195 -27.38 3.16 1.99
C THR A 195 -26.03 2.82 1.34
N ILE A 196 -25.90 1.55 0.94
CA ILE A 196 -24.63 0.90 0.58
C ILE A 196 -23.82 1.63 -0.51
N THR A 197 -24.47 2.30 -1.47
CA THR A 197 -23.82 2.85 -2.67
C THR A 197 -22.87 4.00 -2.37
N GLY A 198 -23.14 4.84 -1.38
CA GLY A 198 -22.29 6.00 -1.10
C GLY A 198 -21.17 5.74 -0.09
N TYR A 199 -20.90 4.47 0.22
CA TYR A 199 -19.75 4.02 1.00
C TYR A 199 -18.70 3.27 0.15
N PHE A 200 -19.03 2.93 -1.10
CA PHE A 200 -18.09 2.32 -2.03
C PHE A 200 -17.24 3.37 -2.76
N GLY A 201 -16.04 2.98 -3.19
CA GLY A 201 -15.19 3.78 -4.07
C GLY A 201 -14.70 5.11 -3.50
N GLY A 202 -14.69 5.27 -2.16
CA GLY A 202 -14.22 6.48 -1.50
C GLY A 202 -15.23 7.62 -1.48
N VAL A 203 -16.50 7.39 -1.83
CA VAL A 203 -17.58 8.39 -1.84
C VAL A 203 -17.97 8.88 -0.44
N GLY A 204 -17.65 8.11 0.62
CA GLY A 204 -17.99 8.42 2.00
C GLY A 204 -17.04 9.37 2.74
N GLN A 205 -16.07 9.99 2.08
CA GLN A 205 -15.07 10.85 2.72
C GLN A 205 -15.33 12.34 2.45
N PRO A 206 -16.07 13.06 3.31
CA PRO A 206 -16.32 14.49 3.13
C PRO A 206 -15.07 15.35 3.38
N ASN A 207 -15.22 16.67 3.23
CA ASN A 207 -14.15 17.68 3.12
C ASN A 207 -12.92 17.48 4.03
N ASP A 208 -13.10 17.14 5.30
CA ASP A 208 -12.01 17.04 6.28
C ASP A 208 -11.32 15.68 6.32
N HIS A 209 -11.86 14.67 5.65
CA HIS A 209 -11.33 13.31 5.67
C HIS A 209 -9.94 13.19 5.07
N ALA A 210 -9.59 14.04 4.11
CA ALA A 210 -8.26 14.05 3.54
C ALA A 210 -7.18 14.32 4.60
N ILE A 211 -7.44 15.27 5.52
CA ILE A 211 -6.52 15.60 6.61
C ILE A 211 -6.64 14.61 7.77
N ARG A 212 -7.85 14.14 8.11
CA ARG A 212 -8.03 13.06 9.11
C ARG A 212 -7.30 11.78 8.71
N TRP A 213 -7.37 11.41 7.43
CA TRP A 213 -6.64 10.29 6.85
C TRP A 213 -5.14 10.45 7.00
N ALA A 214 -4.61 11.63 6.71
CA ALA A 214 -3.18 11.91 6.89
C ALA A 214 -2.78 11.88 8.37
N GLU A 215 -3.63 12.38 9.27
CA GLU A 215 -3.36 12.36 10.69
C GLU A 215 -3.33 10.94 11.24
N GLU A 216 -4.31 10.12 10.86
CA GLU A 216 -4.39 8.70 11.20
C GLU A 216 -3.17 7.94 10.63
N TYR A 217 -2.86 8.15 9.35
CA TYR A 217 -1.67 7.57 8.73
C TYR A 217 -0.39 7.93 9.51
N LEU A 218 -0.17 9.21 9.80
CA LEU A 218 1.03 9.67 10.50
C LEU A 218 1.11 9.10 11.92
N HIS A 219 -0.02 8.92 12.60
CA HIS A 219 -0.07 8.24 13.88
C HIS A 219 0.47 6.81 13.75
N TYR A 220 -0.07 5.98 12.85
CA TYR A 220 0.33 4.59 12.71
C TYR A 220 1.75 4.44 12.13
N TYR A 221 2.12 5.30 11.19
CA TYR A 221 3.47 5.33 10.63
C TYR A 221 4.52 5.64 11.70
N THR A 222 4.29 6.66 12.54
CA THR A 222 5.27 7.05 13.57
C THR A 222 5.25 6.17 14.82
N THR A 223 4.13 5.52 15.14
CA THR A 223 3.96 4.72 16.37
C THR A 223 4.27 3.23 16.15
N TYR A 224 3.93 2.69 14.99
CA TYR A 224 4.05 1.26 14.69
C TYR A 224 4.97 0.97 13.50
N GLY A 225 5.44 2.00 12.79
CA GLY A 225 6.27 1.85 11.60
C GLY A 225 5.49 1.37 10.37
N ILE A 226 4.16 1.47 10.37
CA ILE A 226 3.31 1.04 9.25
C ILE A 226 3.47 1.99 8.08
N ARG A 227 4.16 1.52 7.03
CA ARG A 227 4.52 2.34 5.87
C ARG A 227 3.47 2.35 4.76
N GLN A 228 2.75 1.25 4.56
CA GLN A 228 1.86 1.05 3.43
C GLN A 228 0.42 0.93 3.88
N VAL A 229 -0.45 1.77 3.32
CA VAL A 229 -1.90 1.73 3.61
C VAL A 229 -2.74 1.61 2.33
N LEU A 230 -3.92 1.00 2.45
CA LEU A 230 -4.89 0.97 1.37
C LEU A 230 -5.49 2.36 1.18
N ASN A 231 -5.73 2.72 -0.08
CA ASN A 231 -6.33 3.98 -0.45
C ASN A 231 -7.36 3.82 -1.58
N VAL A 232 -8.46 4.57 -1.50
CA VAL A 232 -9.62 4.49 -2.38
C VAL A 232 -10.07 5.84 -2.96
N ASN A 233 -9.66 6.97 -2.39
CA ASN A 233 -10.25 8.28 -2.67
C ASN A 233 -9.22 9.26 -3.23
N ALA A 234 -9.60 9.98 -4.29
CA ALA A 234 -8.71 10.89 -5.01
C ALA A 234 -8.08 11.99 -4.13
N GLY A 235 -8.83 12.54 -3.17
CA GLY A 235 -8.34 13.56 -2.24
C GLY A 235 -7.27 13.02 -1.29
N THR A 236 -7.52 11.87 -0.65
CA THR A 236 -6.52 11.23 0.22
C THR A 236 -5.30 10.73 -0.58
N ILE A 237 -5.47 10.31 -1.83
CA ILE A 237 -4.37 9.96 -2.75
C ILE A 237 -3.50 11.17 -3.06
N MET A 238 -4.13 12.31 -3.35
CA MET A 238 -3.40 13.57 -3.55
C MET A 238 -2.61 13.94 -2.30
N VAL A 239 -3.21 13.82 -1.10
CA VAL A 239 -2.50 14.06 0.17
C VAL A 239 -1.33 13.09 0.35
N ALA A 240 -1.49 11.81 0.02
CA ALA A 240 -0.41 10.83 0.09
C ALA A 240 0.75 11.15 -0.87
N TYR A 241 0.48 11.71 -2.05
CA TYR A 241 1.51 12.21 -2.95
C TYR A 241 2.23 13.45 -2.38
N LEU A 242 1.48 14.40 -1.80
CA LEU A 242 2.06 15.60 -1.21
C LEU A 242 2.93 15.29 0.02
N LEU A 243 2.49 14.40 0.91
CA LEU A 243 3.31 13.91 2.03
C LEU A 243 4.64 13.33 1.54
N HIS A 244 4.59 12.52 0.47
CA HIS A 244 5.79 11.95 -0.12
C HIS A 244 6.69 13.03 -0.70
N ARG A 245 6.14 13.97 -1.47
CA ARG A 245 6.89 15.08 -2.06
C ARG A 245 7.53 15.98 -0.99
N LEU A 246 6.91 16.14 0.17
CA LEU A 246 7.46 16.85 1.33
C LEU A 246 8.63 16.12 2.02
N GLY A 247 8.87 14.85 1.68
CA GLY A 247 9.98 14.06 2.22
C GLY A 247 9.58 13.03 3.27
N ILE A 248 8.28 12.75 3.46
CA ILE A 248 7.81 11.67 4.34
C ILE A 248 7.79 10.37 3.53
N ASP A 249 8.36 9.27 4.04
CA ASP A 249 8.48 8.02 3.27
C ASP A 249 7.21 7.18 3.33
N ASN A 250 6.06 7.83 3.15
CA ASN A 250 4.76 7.18 3.14
C ASN A 250 4.51 6.43 1.84
N GLU A 251 3.76 5.35 1.94
CA GLU A 251 3.39 4.53 0.79
C GLU A 251 1.91 4.16 0.85
N PHE A 252 1.30 3.94 -0.31
CA PHE A 252 -0.06 3.44 -0.38
C PHE A 252 -0.27 2.52 -1.58
N LYS A 253 -1.26 1.64 -1.45
CA LYS A 253 -1.79 0.79 -2.51
C LYS A 253 -3.19 1.29 -2.87
N ILE A 254 -3.46 1.45 -4.17
CA ILE A 254 -4.82 1.65 -4.66
C ILE A 254 -5.61 0.36 -4.53
N SER A 255 -6.76 0.44 -3.86
CA SER A 255 -7.72 -0.64 -3.72
C SER A 255 -8.56 -0.81 -4.99
N VAL A 256 -9.08 -2.03 -5.18
CA VAL A 256 -10.01 -2.42 -6.26
C VAL A 256 -11.22 -1.47 -6.37
N TYR A 257 -11.61 -0.85 -5.25
CA TYR A 257 -12.76 0.04 -5.20
C TYR A 257 -12.53 1.41 -5.86
N MET A 258 -11.28 1.84 -6.06
CA MET A 258 -11.00 3.05 -6.83
C MET A 258 -10.98 2.70 -8.31
N GLY A 259 -12.14 2.73 -8.98
CA GLY A 259 -12.46 2.20 -10.31
C GLY A 259 -11.45 2.48 -11.45
N ASN A 260 -10.29 1.83 -11.42
CA ASN A 260 -9.26 1.84 -12.44
C ASN A 260 -9.59 0.76 -13.48
N ASP A 261 -10.73 0.94 -14.16
CA ASP A 261 -11.40 -0.10 -14.96
C ASP A 261 -10.89 -0.17 -16.41
N ASN A 262 -10.11 0.83 -16.84
CA ASN A 262 -9.66 0.95 -18.22
C ASN A 262 -8.30 1.68 -18.30
N PRO A 263 -7.59 1.59 -19.45
CA PRO A 263 -6.26 2.19 -19.59
C PRO A 263 -6.23 3.71 -19.40
N TYR A 264 -7.32 4.44 -19.64
CA TYR A 264 -7.37 5.89 -19.42
C TYR A 264 -7.46 6.25 -17.94
N ALA A 265 -8.25 5.50 -17.17
CA ALA A 265 -8.30 5.63 -15.71
C ALA A 265 -6.91 5.33 -15.10
N VAL A 266 -6.28 4.24 -15.54
CA VAL A 266 -4.91 3.91 -15.11
C VAL A 266 -3.92 5.01 -15.52
N MET A 267 -4.03 5.54 -16.73
CA MET A 267 -3.18 6.64 -17.20
C MET A 267 -3.32 7.87 -16.30
N TRP A 268 -4.55 8.27 -15.96
CA TRP A 268 -4.81 9.38 -15.05
C TRP A 268 -4.13 9.17 -13.69
N THR A 269 -4.33 7.99 -13.09
CA THR A 269 -3.73 7.63 -11.79
C THR A 269 -2.20 7.68 -11.82
N LEU A 270 -1.59 7.12 -12.86
CA LEU A 270 -0.12 7.07 -12.99
C LEU A 270 0.50 8.42 -13.38
N LEU A 271 -0.23 9.28 -14.10
CA LEU A 271 0.21 10.66 -14.37
C LEU A 271 0.32 11.45 -13.07
N GLY A 272 -0.63 11.31 -12.15
CA GLY A 272 -0.55 11.90 -10.81
C GLY A 272 0.69 11.43 -10.04
N ALA A 273 0.92 10.11 -10.02
CA ALA A 273 2.09 9.52 -9.38
C ALA A 273 3.42 10.06 -9.94
N LYS A 274 3.49 10.27 -11.26
CA LYS A 274 4.66 10.82 -11.95
C LYS A 274 4.85 12.31 -11.67
N MET A 275 3.75 13.08 -11.71
CA MET A 275 3.78 14.53 -11.52
C MET A 275 4.30 14.92 -10.14
N PHE A 276 3.93 14.15 -9.10
CA PHE A 276 4.34 14.39 -7.71
C PHE A 276 5.51 13.54 -7.24
N ALA A 277 6.19 12.83 -8.14
CA ALA A 277 7.38 12.06 -7.79
C ALA A 277 8.48 12.96 -7.18
N ARG A 278 9.31 12.39 -6.33
CA ARG A 278 10.53 13.03 -5.84
C ARG A 278 11.56 13.16 -6.96
N ASN A 279 12.61 13.94 -6.72
CA ASN A 279 13.69 14.16 -7.69
C ASN A 279 14.46 12.87 -8.02
N ASP A 280 14.46 11.90 -7.11
CA ASP A 280 15.00 10.54 -7.32
C ASP A 280 14.07 9.64 -8.16
N GLY A 281 12.92 10.15 -8.60
CA GLY A 281 11.92 9.42 -9.39
C GLY A 281 10.98 8.55 -8.57
N THR A 282 11.10 8.53 -7.23
CA THR A 282 10.23 7.73 -6.36
C THR A 282 8.86 8.38 -6.16
N THR A 283 7.84 7.55 -5.90
CA THR A 283 6.47 7.97 -5.61
C THR A 283 5.92 7.14 -4.45
N SER A 284 4.89 7.64 -3.75
CA SER A 284 4.23 6.92 -2.67
C SER A 284 3.25 5.84 -3.16
N LEU A 285 2.84 5.86 -4.43
CA LEU A 285 2.06 4.77 -5.02
C LEU A 285 2.94 3.54 -5.23
N ILE A 286 2.72 2.47 -4.47
CA ILE A 286 3.51 1.22 -4.56
C ILE A 286 2.75 0.04 -5.18
N GLY A 287 1.43 0.14 -5.28
CA GLY A 287 0.56 -0.91 -5.78
C GLY A 287 -0.71 -0.31 -6.35
N LEU A 288 -1.12 -0.81 -7.52
CA LEU A 288 -2.35 -0.43 -8.18
C LEU A 288 -3.16 -1.69 -8.43
N ASN A 289 -4.27 -1.83 -7.71
CA ASN A 289 -5.24 -2.87 -8.00
C ASN A 289 -6.13 -2.40 -9.15
N LEU A 290 -6.15 -3.17 -10.22
CA LEU A 290 -7.16 -2.99 -11.26
C LEU A 290 -8.50 -3.50 -10.72
N SER A 291 -9.61 -2.96 -11.20
CA SER A 291 -10.93 -3.45 -10.82
C SER A 291 -11.27 -4.78 -11.49
N ASN A 292 -12.44 -5.32 -11.16
CA ASN A 292 -12.92 -6.58 -11.73
C ASN A 292 -13.48 -6.46 -13.15
N SER A 293 -13.57 -5.24 -13.70
CA SER A 293 -14.07 -4.99 -15.05
C SER A 293 -12.98 -5.01 -16.13
N VAL A 294 -11.75 -5.40 -15.77
CA VAL A 294 -10.60 -5.42 -16.68
C VAL A 294 -10.40 -6.79 -17.33
N ASN A 295 -9.61 -6.81 -18.41
CA ASN A 295 -9.15 -8.03 -19.06
C ASN A 295 -7.64 -7.95 -19.36
N ASN A 296 -7.10 -9.00 -19.99
CA ASN A 296 -5.68 -9.06 -20.36
C ASN A 296 -5.22 -7.89 -21.24
N ASP A 297 -6.05 -7.42 -22.17
CA ASP A 297 -5.71 -6.27 -23.02
C ASP A 297 -5.63 -4.97 -22.22
N THR A 298 -6.54 -4.75 -21.28
CA THR A 298 -6.46 -3.62 -20.33
C THR A 298 -5.15 -3.65 -19.54
N ILE A 299 -4.76 -4.81 -19.00
CA ILE A 299 -3.50 -4.99 -18.24
C ILE A 299 -2.28 -4.70 -19.12
N ILE A 300 -2.26 -5.20 -20.37
CA ILE A 300 -1.16 -4.99 -21.31
C ILE A 300 -1.03 -3.51 -21.68
N LYS A 301 -2.13 -2.82 -21.96
CA LYS A 301 -2.15 -1.38 -22.25
C LYS A 301 -1.71 -0.54 -21.06
N ALA A 302 -2.22 -0.86 -19.86
CA ALA A 302 -1.79 -0.25 -18.61
C ALA A 302 -0.27 -0.42 -18.38
N SER A 303 0.28 -1.59 -18.70
CA SER A 303 1.71 -1.88 -18.54
C SER A 303 2.57 -1.00 -19.44
N LYS A 304 2.14 -0.76 -20.69
CA LYS A 304 2.80 0.18 -21.61
C LYS A 304 2.83 1.60 -21.06
N ILE A 305 1.73 2.06 -20.46
CA ILE A 305 1.64 3.39 -19.84
C ILE A 305 2.58 3.49 -18.63
N ARG A 306 2.52 2.51 -17.72
CA ARG A 306 3.42 2.43 -16.55
C ARG A 306 4.88 2.49 -16.95
N LYS A 307 5.25 1.77 -18.01
CA LYS A 307 6.60 1.79 -18.59
C LYS A 307 6.98 3.15 -19.14
N ALA A 308 6.12 3.77 -19.94
CA ALA A 308 6.38 5.09 -20.53
C ALA A 308 6.61 6.17 -19.46
N LEU A 309 5.99 6.05 -18.29
CA LEU A 309 6.17 6.97 -17.17
C LEU A 309 7.38 6.62 -16.27
N GLY A 310 8.05 5.50 -16.52
CA GLY A 310 9.21 5.03 -15.75
C GLY A 310 8.85 4.47 -14.37
N LEU A 311 7.63 3.92 -14.22
CA LEU A 311 7.08 3.50 -12.93
C LEU A 311 7.15 1.97 -12.69
N GLU A 312 7.75 1.19 -13.59
CA GLU A 312 7.76 -0.29 -13.50
C GLU A 312 8.40 -0.85 -12.23
N LYS A 313 9.38 -0.14 -11.66
CA LYS A 313 10.06 -0.54 -10.41
C LYS A 313 9.32 -0.08 -9.15
N MET A 314 8.43 0.90 -9.26
CA MET A 314 7.76 1.53 -8.12
C MET A 314 6.34 1.00 -7.94
N VAL A 315 5.56 0.94 -9.03
CA VAL A 315 4.12 0.63 -8.99
C VAL A 315 3.88 -0.80 -9.45
N ARG A 316 3.52 -1.67 -8.52
CA ARG A 316 3.07 -3.03 -8.83
C ARG A 316 1.65 -3.01 -9.38
N PHE A 317 1.36 -3.87 -10.35
CA PHE A 317 -0.03 -4.15 -10.72
C PHE A 317 -0.46 -5.40 -9.99
N GLU A 318 -1.62 -5.30 -9.35
CA GLU A 318 -2.17 -6.32 -8.48
C GLU A 318 -3.59 -6.60 -9.01
N HIS A 319 -3.94 -7.88 -9.12
CA HIS A 319 -5.22 -8.30 -9.66
C HIS A 319 -5.60 -9.67 -9.09
N HIS A 320 -6.87 -9.84 -8.78
CA HIS A 320 -7.43 -11.11 -8.30
C HIS A 320 -7.60 -12.06 -9.48
N ILE A 321 -7.23 -13.33 -9.27
CA ILE A 321 -7.41 -14.43 -10.23
C ILE A 321 -8.50 -15.33 -9.70
#